data_AF-A0AA43L748-F1
#
_entry.id   AF-A0AA43L748-F1
#
_cell.length_a   1.000
_cell.length_b   1.000
_cell.length_c   1.000
_cell.angle_alpha   90.00
_cell.angle_beta   90.00
_cell.angle_gamma   90.00
#
_symmetry.space_group_name_H-M   'P 1'
#
loop_
_entity.id
_entity.type
_entity.pdbx_description
1 polymer ?
#
loop_
_entity_poly.entity_id
_entity_poly.type
_entity_poly.pdbx_seq_one_letter_code
_entity_poly.pdbx_strand_id
1 'polypeptide(L)'
;MQVKIIDPNHPCYGQELGGSRIYFDYYHRGGKPDLYQAEAPEGGFYRLLTNQIDEEHYEAQELAREVERLSANVGDTVMITRMGSGGSKANFDIKEPHVITKITPSGTVYFDDGEANGFRPDVIVISKDKLQP
;
A
#
# COMPACT_ATOMS: atom_id res chain seq x y z
N MET A 1 5.71 -3.80 10.37
CA MET A 1 5.52 -2.35 10.14
C MET A 1 5.62 -1.66 11.48
N GLN A 2 5.93 -0.38 11.49
CA GLN A 2 5.90 0.43 12.71
C GLN A 2 4.58 1.22 12.77
N VAL A 3 3.93 1.18 13.92
CA VAL A 3 2.74 1.97 14.25
C VAL A 3 3.20 3.09 15.17
N LYS A 4 3.16 4.32 14.67
CA LYS A 4 3.51 5.52 15.44
C LYS A 4 2.28 6.07 16.14
N ILE A 5 2.33 6.17 17.47
CA ILE A 5 1.17 6.58 18.27
C ILE A 5 1.15 8.10 18.44
N ILE A 6 0.03 8.73 18.08
CA ILE A 6 -0.16 10.19 18.16
C ILE A 6 -1.28 10.60 19.11
N ASP A 7 -1.92 9.66 19.80
CA ASP A 7 -2.88 9.98 20.86
C ASP A 7 -2.13 10.46 22.12
N PRO A 8 -2.27 11.74 22.52
CA PRO A 8 -1.57 12.31 23.67
C PRO A 8 -1.96 11.68 25.01
N ASN A 9 -3.10 10.98 25.08
CA ASN A 9 -3.54 10.28 26.29
C ASN A 9 -3.03 8.83 26.35
N HIS A 10 -2.37 8.34 25.31
CA HIS A 10 -1.83 6.99 25.28
C HIS A 10 -0.48 6.90 26.01
N PRO A 11 -0.21 5.86 26.82
CA PRO A 11 1.04 5.71 27.57
C PRO A 11 2.30 5.71 26.67
N CYS A 12 2.14 5.29 25.42
CA CYS A 12 3.21 5.27 24.41
C CYS A 12 3.13 6.44 23.40
N TYR A 13 2.52 7.57 23.76
CA TYR A 13 2.46 8.76 22.89
C TYR A 13 3.84 9.15 22.34
N GLY A 14 3.91 9.36 21.03
CA GLY A 14 5.13 9.71 20.30
C GLY A 14 6.07 8.55 19.99
N GLN A 15 5.75 7.32 20.42
CA GLN A 15 6.59 6.14 20.16
C GLN A 15 6.15 5.40 18.89
N GLU A 16 7.11 4.73 18.27
CA GLU A 16 6.92 3.76 17.19
C GLU A 16 7.01 2.35 17.77
N LEU A 17 5.95 1.57 17.59
CA LEU A 17 5.86 0.20 18.07
C LEU A 17 5.65 -0.77 16.91
N GLY A 18 6.24 -1.96 17.01
CA GLY A 18 6.00 -3.02 16.04
C GLY A 18 4.52 -3.35 15.97
N GLY A 19 3.96 -3.38 14.78
CA GLY A 19 2.51 -3.57 14.63
C GLY A 19 2.04 -3.81 13.21
N SER A 20 0.73 -3.95 13.09
CA SER A 20 0.02 -4.20 11.83
C SER A 20 -1.40 -3.66 11.86
N ARG A 21 -1.92 -3.31 10.68
CA ARG A 21 -3.35 -3.08 10.46
C ARG A 21 -4.07 -4.43 10.43
N ILE A 22 -5.06 -4.61 11.31
CA ILE A 22 -5.83 -5.87 11.44
C ILE A 22 -7.24 -5.75 10.90
N TYR A 23 -7.76 -4.53 10.73
CA TYR A 23 -9.01 -4.26 10.04
C TYR A 23 -8.83 -3.02 9.16
N PHE A 24 -9.34 -3.11 7.92
CA PHE A 24 -9.28 -2.03 6.94
C PHE A 24 -10.64 -1.91 6.24
N ASP A 25 -11.31 -0.76 6.37
CA ASP A 25 -12.52 -0.46 5.58
C ASP A 25 -12.17 0.36 4.33
N TYR A 26 -11.66 -0.33 3.31
CA TYR A 26 -11.23 0.27 2.03
C TYR A 26 -12.34 1.04 1.29
N TYR A 27 -13.61 0.69 1.52
CA TYR A 27 -14.72 1.28 0.77
C TYR A 27 -15.37 2.48 1.47
N HIS A 28 -14.94 2.82 2.70
CA HIS A 28 -15.42 3.96 3.49
C HIS A 28 -16.95 4.11 3.55
N ARG A 29 -17.72 3.02 3.37
CA ARG A 29 -19.19 3.12 3.34
C ARG A 29 -19.80 3.25 4.73
N GLY A 30 -19.01 3.07 5.80
CA GLY A 30 -19.48 3.04 7.18
C GLY A 30 -18.88 4.05 8.14
N GLY A 31 -17.91 4.89 7.72
CA GLY A 31 -17.29 5.91 8.59
C GLY A 31 -16.59 5.35 9.84
N LYS A 32 -16.17 4.07 9.82
CA LYS A 32 -15.47 3.45 10.94
C LYS A 32 -13.96 3.60 10.76
N PRO A 33 -13.22 4.02 11.79
CA PRO A 33 -11.76 4.05 11.73
C PRO A 33 -11.19 2.64 11.59
N ASP A 34 -10.05 2.53 10.92
CA ASP A 34 -9.31 1.27 10.81
C ASP A 34 -8.80 0.84 12.18
N LEU A 35 -8.55 -0.47 12.31
CA LEU A 35 -8.01 -1.05 13.54
C LEU A 35 -6.59 -1.52 13.34
N TYR A 36 -5.72 -1.03 14.20
CA TYR A 36 -4.31 -1.39 14.28
C TYR A 36 -4.05 -2.14 15.58
N GLN A 37 -3.04 -3.00 15.52
CA GLN A 37 -2.51 -3.71 16.66
C GLN A 37 -1.02 -3.41 16.77
N ALA A 38 -0.60 -2.91 17.93
CA ALA A 38 0.79 -2.59 18.23
C ALA A 38 1.27 -3.42 19.43
N GLU A 39 2.49 -3.93 19.38
CA GLU A 39 3.13 -4.68 20.45
C GLU A 39 3.34 -3.77 21.66
N ALA A 40 2.75 -4.14 22.79
CA ALA A 40 2.89 -3.38 24.03
C ALA A 40 4.24 -3.69 24.67
N PRO A 41 5.03 -2.69 25.11
CA PRO A 41 6.32 -2.92 25.78
C PRO A 41 6.21 -3.81 27.03
N GLU A 42 5.08 -3.75 27.73
CA GLU A 42 4.75 -4.57 28.89
C GLU A 42 4.29 -6.00 28.55
N GLY A 43 4.19 -6.33 27.27
CA GLY A 43 3.67 -7.59 26.76
C GLY A 43 2.19 -7.51 26.36
N GLY A 44 1.83 -8.28 25.33
CA GLY A 44 0.50 -8.21 24.72
C GLY A 44 0.42 -7.17 23.62
N PHE A 45 -0.77 -6.59 23.41
CA PHE A 45 -1.00 -5.66 22.31
C PHE A 45 -1.95 -4.53 22.67
N TYR A 46 -1.64 -3.34 22.17
CA TYR A 46 -2.57 -2.22 22.09
C TYR A 46 -3.44 -2.34 20.85
N ARG A 47 -4.72 -1.97 20.99
CA ARG A 47 -5.64 -1.78 19.88
C ARG A 47 -5.82 -0.29 19.67
N LEU A 48 -5.46 0.17 18.48
CA LEU A 48 -5.40 1.57 18.14
C LEU A 48 -6.28 1.83 16.93
N LEU A 49 -6.98 2.95 16.93
CA LEU A 49 -7.75 3.41 15.79
C LEU A 49 -6.93 4.36 14.92
N THR A 50 -7.34 4.57 13.67
CA THR A 50 -6.69 5.51 12.74
C THR A 50 -6.39 6.87 13.39
N ASN A 51 -7.31 7.42 14.19
CA ASN A 51 -7.14 8.72 14.84
C ASN A 51 -6.16 8.73 16.02
N GLN A 52 -5.63 7.58 16.41
CA GLN A 52 -4.66 7.43 17.50
C GLN A 52 -3.24 7.17 16.99
N ILE A 53 -3.08 7.05 15.67
CA ILE A 53 -1.80 6.76 15.02
C ILE A 53 -1.49 7.74 13.90
N ASP A 54 -0.22 7.82 13.53
CA ASP A 54 0.24 8.48 12.31
C ASP A 54 -0.03 7.53 11.12
N GLU A 55 -1.24 7.63 10.54
CA GLU A 55 -1.66 6.76 9.43
C GLU A 55 -0.80 6.95 8.19
N GLU A 56 -0.44 8.19 7.85
CA GLU A 56 0.44 8.49 6.71
C GLU A 56 1.82 7.81 6.86
N HIS A 57 2.39 7.84 8.07
CA HIS A 57 3.62 7.11 8.36
C HIS A 57 3.49 5.59 8.15
N TYR A 58 2.36 5.00 8.54
CA TYR A 58 2.10 3.58 8.32
C TYR A 58 1.91 3.27 6.82
N GLU A 59 1.12 4.07 6.12
CA GLU A 59 0.85 3.90 4.68
C GLU A 59 2.10 4.09 3.82
N ALA A 60 2.99 5.01 4.19
CA ALA A 60 4.27 5.20 3.50
C ALA A 60 5.15 3.95 3.57
N GLN A 61 5.19 3.27 4.72
CA GLN A 61 5.89 2.00 4.85
C GLN A 61 5.23 0.91 3.99
N GLU A 62 3.89 0.84 3.99
CA GLU A 62 3.14 -0.14 3.19
C GLU A 62 3.42 0.06 1.70
N LEU A 63 3.41 1.31 1.22
CA LEU A 63 3.78 1.66 -0.14
C LEU A 63 5.21 1.24 -0.46
N ALA A 64 6.17 1.53 0.41
CA ALA A 64 7.57 1.14 0.22
C ALA A 64 7.71 -0.39 0.09
N ARG A 65 7.01 -1.16 0.93
CA ARG A 65 6.98 -2.63 0.86
C ARG A 65 6.39 -3.12 -0.46
N GLU A 66 5.29 -2.52 -0.93
CA GLU A 66 4.66 -2.94 -2.19
C GLU A 66 5.50 -2.57 -3.42
N VAL A 67 6.19 -1.43 -3.40
CA VAL A 67 7.16 -1.05 -4.45
C VAL A 67 8.32 -2.05 -4.49
N GLU A 68 8.88 -2.40 -3.32
CA GLU A 68 9.93 -3.43 -3.22
C GLU A 68 9.45 -4.79 -3.74
N ARG A 69 8.25 -5.24 -3.32
CA ARG A 69 7.62 -6.48 -3.79
C ARG A 69 7.44 -6.50 -5.30
N LEU A 70 6.95 -5.40 -5.87
CA LEU A 70 6.70 -5.29 -7.32
C LEU A 70 8.00 -5.22 -8.12
N SER A 71 9.10 -4.76 -7.50
CA SER A 71 10.40 -4.53 -8.14
C SER A 71 10.30 -3.59 -9.36
N ALA A 72 9.35 -2.64 -9.31
CA ALA A 72 9.09 -1.65 -10.34
C ALA A 72 8.54 -0.36 -9.71
N ASN A 73 8.75 0.77 -10.38
CA ASN A 73 8.31 2.08 -9.91
C ASN A 73 7.22 2.67 -10.81
N VAL A 74 6.55 3.71 -10.31
CA VAL A 74 5.72 4.57 -11.15
C VAL A 74 6.59 5.18 -12.26
N GLY A 75 6.08 5.14 -13.49
CA GLY A 75 6.79 5.56 -14.71
C GLY A 75 7.45 4.40 -15.47
N ASP A 76 7.76 3.28 -14.81
CA ASP A 76 8.38 2.14 -15.48
C ASP A 76 7.40 1.49 -16.47
N THR A 77 7.93 1.08 -17.63
CA THR A 77 7.22 0.24 -18.59
C THR A 77 7.48 -1.21 -18.25
N VAL A 78 6.41 -1.99 -18.10
CA VAL A 78 6.45 -3.36 -17.63
C VAL A 78 5.63 -4.30 -18.50
N MET A 79 5.96 -5.57 -18.43
CA MET A 79 5.10 -6.66 -18.88
C MET A 79 4.37 -7.27 -17.70
N ILE A 80 3.05 -7.41 -17.81
CA ILE A 80 2.24 -8.01 -16.74
C ILE A 80 2.26 -9.52 -16.91
N THR A 81 2.92 -10.23 -15.98
CA THR A 81 2.96 -11.70 -16.00
C THR A 81 1.78 -12.31 -15.25
N ARG A 82 1.21 -11.56 -14.29
CA ARG A 82 -0.03 -11.91 -13.59
C ARG A 82 -0.73 -10.63 -13.12
N MET A 83 -1.99 -10.45 -13.50
CA MET A 83 -2.78 -9.27 -13.10
C MET A 83 -3.29 -9.33 -11.64
N GLY A 84 -3.56 -10.53 -11.12
CA GLY A 84 -4.27 -10.67 -9.84
C GLY A 84 -5.77 -10.40 -9.98
N SER A 85 -6.43 -9.92 -8.93
CA SER A 85 -7.79 -9.38 -9.02
C SER A 85 -7.75 -7.92 -9.47
N GLY A 86 -8.79 -7.43 -10.13
CA GLY A 86 -8.79 -6.04 -10.61
C GLY A 86 -9.81 -5.82 -11.72
N GLY A 87 -9.57 -4.79 -12.52
CA GLY A 87 -10.42 -4.47 -13.66
C GLY A 87 -9.62 -3.83 -14.77
N SER A 88 -10.10 -3.98 -15.99
CA SER A 88 -9.51 -3.36 -17.19
C SER A 88 -10.60 -2.91 -18.15
N LYS A 89 -10.28 -1.95 -19.00
CA LYS A 89 -11.14 -1.61 -20.14
C LYS A 89 -11.08 -2.73 -21.20
N ALA A 90 -12.09 -2.78 -22.06
CA ALA A 90 -12.30 -3.89 -23.00
C ALA A 90 -11.13 -4.15 -23.96
N ASN A 91 -10.35 -3.13 -24.30
CA ASN A 91 -9.24 -3.22 -25.26
C ASN A 91 -7.87 -3.34 -24.59
N PHE A 92 -7.82 -3.48 -23.26
CA PHE A 92 -6.57 -3.65 -22.54
C PHE A 92 -6.05 -5.08 -22.73
N ASP A 93 -4.88 -5.23 -23.36
CA ASP A 93 -4.23 -6.52 -23.56
C ASP A 93 -3.01 -6.64 -22.66
N ILE A 94 -3.10 -7.49 -21.64
CA ILE A 94 -2.04 -7.76 -20.66
C ILE A 94 -0.72 -8.26 -21.28
N LYS A 95 -0.73 -8.68 -22.56
CA LYS A 95 0.44 -9.16 -23.29
C LYS A 95 1.26 -8.04 -23.93
N GLU A 96 0.76 -6.81 -23.92
CA GLU A 96 1.44 -5.64 -24.44
C GLU A 96 2.18 -4.89 -23.31
N PRO A 97 3.21 -4.08 -23.62
CA PRO A 97 3.90 -3.27 -22.61
C PRO A 97 3.00 -2.17 -22.05
N HIS A 98 3.04 -1.99 -20.73
CA HIS A 98 2.21 -1.02 -20.00
C HIS A 98 3.05 -0.16 -19.06
N VAL A 99 2.64 1.10 -18.87
CA VAL A 99 3.28 2.03 -17.95
C VAL A 99 2.59 1.96 -16.59
N ILE A 100 3.36 1.77 -15.52
CA ILE A 100 2.84 1.90 -14.16
C ILE A 100 2.57 3.38 -13.89
N THR A 101 1.33 3.72 -13.57
CA THR A 101 0.93 5.11 -13.29
C THR A 101 0.67 5.37 -11.82
N LYS A 102 0.35 4.34 -11.04
CA LYS A 102 0.17 4.46 -9.60
C LYS A 102 0.41 3.13 -8.90
N ILE A 103 1.04 3.18 -7.73
CA ILE A 103 1.12 2.08 -6.77
C ILE A 103 0.50 2.60 -5.46
N THR A 104 -0.32 1.77 -4.81
CA THR A 104 -1.01 2.14 -3.56
C THR A 104 -0.49 1.34 -2.37
N PRO A 105 -0.63 1.85 -1.14
CA PRO A 105 -0.29 1.10 0.09
C PRO A 105 -0.98 -0.26 0.23
N SER A 106 -2.18 -0.44 -0.36
CA SER A 106 -2.88 -1.72 -0.34
C SER A 106 -2.25 -2.78 -1.25
N GLY A 107 -1.42 -2.36 -2.20
CA GLY A 107 -0.84 -3.21 -3.24
C GLY A 107 -1.59 -3.17 -4.57
N THR A 108 -2.60 -2.30 -4.73
CA THR A 108 -3.19 -2.04 -6.05
C THR A 108 -2.23 -1.22 -6.91
N VAL A 109 -2.02 -1.67 -8.14
CA VAL A 109 -1.20 -1.04 -9.17
C VAL A 109 -2.10 -0.64 -10.33
N TYR A 110 -1.91 0.57 -10.85
CA TYR A 110 -2.64 1.11 -11.99
C TYR A 110 -1.72 1.22 -13.20
N PHE A 111 -2.26 0.88 -14.36
CA PHE A 111 -1.56 0.85 -15.64
C PHE A 111 -2.19 1.84 -16.62
N ASP A 112 -1.36 2.48 -17.43
CA ASP A 112 -1.74 3.36 -18.54
C ASP A 112 -2.84 4.37 -18.19
N ASP A 113 -2.65 5.13 -17.11
CA ASP A 113 -3.57 6.16 -16.62
C ASP A 113 -4.97 5.61 -16.27
N GLY A 114 -4.99 4.40 -15.69
CA GLY A 114 -6.20 3.76 -15.20
C GLY A 114 -6.98 2.96 -16.24
N GLU A 115 -6.38 2.64 -17.40
CA GLU A 115 -6.94 1.66 -18.35
C GLU A 115 -7.07 0.27 -17.73
N ALA A 116 -6.17 -0.08 -16.80
CA ALA A 116 -6.31 -1.26 -15.97
C ALA A 116 -5.77 -1.04 -14.55
N ASN A 117 -6.23 -1.88 -13.64
CA ASN A 117 -5.64 -2.05 -12.32
C ASN A 117 -5.56 -3.53 -11.95
N GLY A 118 -4.54 -3.86 -11.16
CA GLY A 118 -4.35 -5.18 -10.58
C GLY A 118 -4.03 -5.05 -9.09
N PHE A 119 -4.61 -5.91 -8.26
CA PHE A 119 -4.27 -6.07 -6.87
C PHE A 119 -3.12 -7.06 -6.75
N ARG A 120 -1.98 -6.53 -6.31
CA ARG A 120 -0.70 -7.25 -6.18
C ARG A 120 -0.34 -8.05 -7.45
N PRO A 121 -0.24 -7.38 -8.61
CA PRO A 121 0.21 -8.04 -9.82
C PRO A 121 1.69 -8.42 -9.70
N ASP A 122 2.10 -9.30 -10.60
CA ASP A 122 3.49 -9.62 -10.89
C ASP A 122 3.85 -9.07 -12.26
N VAL A 123 5.02 -8.43 -12.34
CA VAL A 123 5.47 -7.73 -13.55
C VAL A 123 6.94 -7.98 -13.83
N ILE A 124 7.36 -7.73 -15.07
CA ILE A 124 8.76 -7.69 -15.48
C ILE A 124 9.03 -6.32 -16.07
N VAL A 125 10.02 -5.59 -15.53
CA VAL A 125 10.41 -4.28 -16.07
C VAL A 125 11.06 -4.45 -17.44
N ILE A 126 10.52 -3.79 -18.45
CA ILE A 126 11.05 -3.76 -19.82
C ILE A 126 11.94 -2.53 -20.00
N SER A 127 11.51 -1.38 -19.49
CA SER A 127 12.31 -0.15 -19.51
C SER A 127 12.01 0.69 -18.28
N LYS A 128 13.06 1.22 -17.67
CA LYS A 128 12.93 2.18 -16.57
C LYS A 128 12.64 3.56 -17.14
N ASP A 129 11.82 4.35 -16.43
CA ASP A 129 11.74 5.76 -16.75
C ASP A 129 13.11 6.42 -16.54
N LYS A 130 13.52 7.30 -17.44
CA LYS A 130 14.87 7.92 -17.46
C LYS A 130 15.02 9.04 -16.42
N LEU A 131 14.23 9.02 -15.37
CA LEU A 131 14.23 10.06 -14.34
C LEU A 131 14.37 9.45 -12.94
N GLN A 132 15.56 8.97 -12.64
CA GLN A 132 16.13 9.11 -11.29
C GLN A 132 17.58 9.62 -11.41
N PRO A 133 17.91 10.80 -10.84
CA PRO A 133 19.29 11.19 -10.59
C PRO A 133 19.97 10.31 -9.54
#